data_AF-A0A957GGB3-F1
#
_entry.id   AF-A0A957GGB3-F1
#
_cell.length_a   1.000
_cell.length_b   1.000
_cell.length_c   1.000
_cell.angle_alpha   90.00
_cell.angle_beta   90.00
_cell.angle_gamma   90.00
#
_symmetry.space_group_name_H-M   'P 1'
#
loop_
_entity.id
_entity.type
_entity.pdbx_description
1 polymer ?
#
loop_
_entity_poly.entity_id
_entity_poly.type
_entity_poly.pdbx_seq_one_letter_code
_entity_poly.pdbx_strand_id
1 'polypeptide(L)'
;MTRRWIWLGLLLLAGCSGVAVEETAVSPALSQAVAPANCRTVAAQQPCDPRPQFAEYAVNNQYDQFAWDLFLFVNWPAVPGERGVADGDKKLGEGETAVWQTWKNVAEVYVPAGQTPLPWNSPIVPPLLETNIEIDGRLLTDKQGRPTLAQVNQNEATFDYIVNQRKIYNRAGQAAFFTDSAAPPIDFPAAAMEVKAIWRILDAAEQQSGRYHVTEGCYSDDNGDKQCATLGLTAFHLISKVQAHWFWATFEQVDNQQTTNAPVVEPIAPAVAKLNEAMQAQLVGTPWQYYQLRGSQWSFMQDDQPVILANTQIETQFQQSSSCMTCHALSSIGASNSRAEMWNFADGNVEGYTGDPPPLAAGKFKSLDYVWSLRRAK
;
A
#
# COMPACT_ATOMS: atom_id res chain seq x y z
N MET A 1 -66.44 -34.72 53.20
CA MET A 1 -65.41 -33.73 52.83
C MET A 1 -64.93 -34.06 51.42
N THR A 2 -65.48 -33.36 50.43
CA THR A 2 -65.45 -33.71 49.01
C THR A 2 -64.35 -32.95 48.28
N ARG A 3 -63.38 -33.68 47.69
CA ARG A 3 -62.41 -33.11 46.74
C ARG A 3 -62.81 -33.47 45.32
N ARG A 4 -63.05 -32.44 44.51
CA ARG A 4 -63.30 -32.52 43.06
C ARG A 4 -61.98 -32.56 42.29
N TRP A 5 -62.01 -33.30 41.18
CA TRP A 5 -61.00 -33.36 40.12
C TRP A 5 -61.19 -32.21 39.12
N ILE A 6 -60.13 -31.85 38.38
CA ILE A 6 -60.05 -31.75 36.90
C ILE A 6 -58.67 -31.17 36.49
N TRP A 7 -58.09 -31.75 35.44
CA TRP A 7 -56.84 -31.40 34.77
C TRP A 7 -57.04 -30.44 33.57
N LEU A 8 -55.90 -29.89 33.10
CA LEU A 8 -55.58 -29.30 31.79
C LEU A 8 -55.64 -27.77 31.61
N GLY A 9 -54.48 -27.22 31.24
CA GLY A 9 -54.30 -25.89 30.66
C GLY A 9 -52.82 -25.54 30.52
N LEU A 10 -52.24 -25.91 29.37
CA LEU A 10 -50.89 -25.55 28.91
C LEU A 10 -50.55 -24.07 29.15
N LEU A 11 -49.41 -23.80 29.80
CA LEU A 11 -48.66 -22.56 29.59
C LEU A 11 -47.28 -22.92 29.04
N LEU A 12 -47.09 -22.62 27.75
CA LEU A 12 -45.79 -22.59 27.09
C LEU A 12 -44.95 -21.46 27.70
N LEU A 13 -44.07 -21.80 28.63
CA LEU A 13 -42.90 -20.99 28.93
C LEU A 13 -41.85 -21.33 27.88
N ALA A 14 -41.75 -20.49 26.85
CA ALA A 14 -40.62 -20.51 25.94
C ALA A 14 -39.36 -20.17 26.74
N GLY A 15 -38.50 -21.16 26.92
CA GLY A 15 -37.17 -20.95 27.47
C GLY A 15 -36.41 -19.97 26.58
N CYS A 16 -35.92 -18.88 27.19
CA CYS A 16 -34.85 -18.10 26.60
C CYS A 16 -33.60 -18.98 26.58
N SER A 17 -33.42 -19.73 25.48
CA SER A 17 -32.13 -20.30 25.14
C SER A 17 -31.21 -19.11 24.84
N GLY A 18 -30.39 -18.74 25.83
CA GLY A 18 -29.28 -17.83 25.61
C GLY A 18 -28.40 -18.44 24.52
N VAL A 19 -28.44 -17.85 23.33
CA VAL A 19 -27.45 -18.11 22.30
C VAL A 19 -26.14 -17.60 22.89
N ALA A 20 -25.29 -18.52 23.34
CA ALA A 20 -23.90 -18.21 23.54
C ALA A 20 -23.38 -17.72 22.20
N VAL A 21 -23.10 -16.42 22.11
CA VAL A 21 -22.34 -15.86 21.01
C VAL A 21 -20.97 -16.51 21.14
N GLU A 22 -20.70 -17.49 20.30
CA GLU A 22 -19.35 -17.97 20.07
C GLU A 22 -18.55 -16.75 19.64
N GLU A 23 -17.70 -16.29 20.56
CA GLU A 23 -16.69 -15.28 20.31
C GLU A 23 -15.83 -15.84 19.16
N THR A 24 -16.10 -15.37 17.95
CA THR A 24 -15.31 -15.75 16.77
C THR A 24 -13.88 -15.38 17.09
N ALA A 25 -13.04 -16.39 17.28
CA ALA A 25 -11.63 -16.25 17.54
C ALA A 25 -11.05 -15.27 16.52
N VAL A 26 -10.57 -14.14 17.05
CA VAL A 26 -9.70 -13.22 16.33
C VAL A 26 -8.58 -14.08 15.76
N SER A 27 -8.42 -14.10 14.44
CA SER A 27 -7.24 -14.67 13.79
C SER A 27 -6.00 -14.20 14.57
N PRO A 28 -4.97 -15.03 14.75
CA PRO A 28 -3.72 -14.56 15.33
C PRO A 28 -3.10 -13.58 14.32
N ALA A 29 -3.53 -12.33 14.40
CA ALA A 29 -2.84 -11.19 13.86
C ALA A 29 -1.40 -11.32 14.33
N LEU A 30 -0.47 -11.28 13.37
CA LEU A 30 0.95 -10.98 13.57
C LEU A 30 1.41 -11.34 14.98
N SER A 31 1.89 -12.59 15.18
CA SER A 31 2.54 -13.01 16.43
C SER A 31 3.32 -11.82 17.00
N GLN A 32 2.80 -11.27 18.11
CA GLN A 32 3.35 -10.14 18.83
C GLN A 32 4.65 -10.57 19.51
N ALA A 33 5.65 -10.96 18.73
CA ALA A 33 7.01 -10.79 19.17
C ALA A 33 7.14 -9.28 19.36
N VAL A 34 7.18 -8.85 20.63
CA VAL A 34 7.45 -7.47 21.00
C VAL A 34 8.68 -7.04 20.21
N ALA A 35 8.50 -6.14 19.25
CA ALA A 35 9.61 -5.63 18.47
C ALA A 35 10.69 -5.17 19.46
N PRO A 36 11.94 -5.61 19.33
CA PRO A 36 12.99 -5.25 20.28
C PRO A 36 13.05 -3.72 20.41
N ALA A 37 13.28 -3.22 21.62
CA ALA A 37 13.51 -1.80 21.83
C ALA A 37 14.64 -1.34 20.88
N ASN A 38 14.40 -0.27 20.11
CA ASN A 38 15.27 0.24 19.04
C ASN A 38 15.35 -0.66 17.78
N CYS A 39 14.18 -1.01 17.25
CA CYS A 39 14.02 -1.73 16.00
C CYS A 39 14.52 -0.88 14.82
N ARG A 40 15.79 -1.07 14.43
CA ARG A 40 16.35 -0.56 13.17
C ARG A 40 16.75 -1.74 12.31
N THR A 41 16.10 -1.93 11.17
CA THR A 41 16.14 -3.18 10.40
C THR A 41 17.57 -3.61 10.05
N VAL A 42 18.43 -2.64 9.69
CA VAL A 42 19.84 -2.90 9.39
C VAL A 42 20.64 -3.28 10.64
N ALA A 43 20.46 -2.56 11.75
CA ALA A 43 21.19 -2.82 12.98
C ALA A 43 20.72 -4.09 13.70
N ALA A 44 19.44 -4.43 13.56
CA ALA A 44 18.82 -5.57 14.19
C ALA A 44 19.22 -6.91 13.52
N GLN A 45 19.70 -6.87 12.26
CA GLN A 45 20.05 -8.03 11.43
C GLN A 45 18.97 -9.12 11.40
N GLN A 46 17.71 -8.73 11.61
CA GLN A 46 16.56 -9.61 11.70
C GLN A 46 15.33 -8.80 11.25
N PRO A 47 14.26 -9.45 10.77
CA PRO A 47 13.07 -8.73 10.35
C PRO A 47 12.45 -8.03 11.56
N CYS A 48 12.22 -6.72 11.41
CA CYS A 48 11.74 -5.91 12.51
C CYS A 48 10.83 -4.81 11.99
N ASP A 49 9.58 -4.77 12.46
CA ASP A 49 8.59 -3.78 12.05
C ASP A 49 8.80 -2.48 12.84
N PRO A 50 9.19 -1.36 12.20
CA PRO A 50 9.45 -0.11 12.91
C PRO A 50 8.18 0.66 13.31
N ARG A 51 7.01 0.27 12.79
CA ARG A 51 5.74 1.01 12.97
C ARG A 51 5.32 1.21 14.42
N PRO A 52 5.45 0.22 15.33
CA PRO A 52 5.14 0.44 16.75
C PRO A 52 6.01 1.51 17.42
N GLN A 53 7.17 1.83 16.84
CA GLN A 53 8.14 2.81 17.36
C GLN A 53 8.07 4.16 16.63
N PHE A 54 7.08 4.36 15.74
CA PHE A 54 6.96 5.58 14.93
C PHE A 54 7.04 6.88 15.74
N ALA A 55 6.45 6.91 16.94
CA ALA A 55 6.49 8.08 17.81
C ALA A 55 7.93 8.50 18.20
N GLU A 56 8.85 7.54 18.36
CA GLU A 56 10.25 7.82 18.64
C GLU A 56 10.95 8.48 17.44
N TYR A 57 10.69 7.98 16.23
CA TYR A 57 11.20 8.59 15.01
C TYR A 57 10.67 10.02 14.87
N ALA A 58 9.37 10.24 15.14
CA ALA A 58 8.74 11.54 15.05
C ALA A 58 9.33 12.57 16.02
N VAL A 59 9.50 12.19 17.30
CA VAL A 59 10.09 13.09 18.33
C VAL A 59 11.53 13.50 17.98
N ASN A 60 12.27 12.63 17.29
CA ASN A 60 13.65 12.90 16.89
C ASN A 60 13.80 13.46 15.46
N ASN A 61 12.68 13.76 14.77
CA ASN A 61 12.66 14.19 13.37
C ASN A 61 13.40 13.22 12.42
N GLN A 62 13.19 11.91 12.61
CA GLN A 62 13.85 10.82 11.87
C GLN A 62 12.91 10.12 10.89
N TYR A 63 12.06 10.88 10.20
CA TYR A 63 11.06 10.34 9.27
C TYR A 63 11.67 9.61 8.06
N ASP A 64 12.74 10.14 7.49
CA ASP A 64 13.43 9.48 6.37
C ASP A 64 14.17 8.20 6.79
N GLN A 65 14.64 8.15 8.04
CA GLN A 65 15.19 6.93 8.60
C GLN A 65 14.09 5.89 8.81
N PHE A 66 12.94 6.29 9.33
CA PHE A 66 11.76 5.43 9.44
C PHE A 66 11.34 4.89 8.07
N ALA A 67 11.36 5.72 7.01
CA ALA A 67 11.08 5.28 5.65
C ALA A 67 12.01 4.15 5.21
N TRP A 68 13.32 4.30 5.44
CA TRP A 68 14.31 3.27 5.14
C TRP A 68 14.08 1.99 5.93
N ASP A 69 13.88 2.08 7.25
CA ASP A 69 13.67 0.90 8.10
C ASP A 69 12.39 0.15 7.69
N LEU A 70 11.32 0.88 7.33
CA LEU A 70 10.06 0.30 6.86
C LEU A 70 10.21 -0.33 5.46
N PHE A 71 10.95 0.33 4.56
CA PHE A 71 11.27 -0.21 3.23
C PHE A 71 12.01 -1.54 3.34
N LEU A 72 13.02 -1.63 4.20
CA LEU A 72 13.79 -2.86 4.39
C LEU A 72 12.97 -3.94 5.09
N PHE A 73 12.08 -3.57 6.01
CA PHE A 73 11.16 -4.52 6.66
C PHE A 73 10.23 -5.17 5.64
N VAL A 74 9.55 -4.38 4.79
CA VAL A 74 8.62 -4.94 3.80
C VAL A 74 9.35 -5.65 2.66
N ASN A 75 10.62 -5.32 2.41
CA ASN A 75 11.50 -5.98 1.45
C ASN A 75 12.30 -7.15 2.05
N TRP A 76 12.08 -7.50 3.31
CA TRP A 76 12.67 -8.69 3.90
C TRP A 76 12.20 -9.94 3.16
N PRO A 77 13.02 -11.00 3.07
CA PRO A 77 12.60 -12.28 2.51
C PRO A 77 11.34 -12.82 3.21
N ALA A 78 10.37 -13.29 2.44
CA ALA A 78 9.14 -13.87 2.97
C ALA A 78 9.31 -15.37 3.29
N VAL A 79 8.59 -15.86 4.28
CA VAL A 79 8.43 -17.30 4.49
C VAL A 79 7.68 -17.89 3.28
N PRO A 80 8.20 -18.94 2.61
CA PRO A 80 7.57 -19.50 1.43
C PRO A 80 6.12 -19.94 1.69
N GLY A 81 5.18 -19.42 0.90
CA GLY A 81 3.76 -19.76 0.97
C GLY A 81 2.96 -18.99 2.03
N GLU A 82 3.62 -18.26 2.92
CA GLU A 82 2.96 -17.47 3.96
C GLU A 82 2.83 -15.99 3.55
N ARG A 83 1.67 -15.39 3.82
CA ARG A 83 1.42 -14.00 3.45
C ARG A 83 1.79 -13.05 4.57
N GLY A 84 2.61 -12.06 4.25
CA GLY A 84 2.98 -10.98 5.16
C GLY A 84 3.98 -11.39 6.24
N VAL A 85 4.52 -12.60 6.20
CA VAL A 85 5.43 -13.14 7.22
C VAL A 85 6.86 -13.07 6.73
N ALA A 86 7.71 -12.34 7.46
CA ALA A 86 9.13 -12.26 7.20
C ALA A 86 9.86 -13.53 7.70
N ASP A 87 10.79 -14.03 6.91
CA ASP A 87 11.61 -15.20 7.25
C ASP A 87 12.79 -14.79 8.14
N GLY A 88 12.69 -15.10 9.43
CA GLY A 88 13.73 -14.80 10.42
C GLY A 88 15.01 -15.63 10.26
N ASP A 89 14.98 -16.72 9.46
CA ASP A 89 16.14 -17.56 9.18
C ASP A 89 16.94 -17.05 7.96
N LYS A 90 16.44 -16.02 7.28
CA LYS A 90 17.08 -15.36 6.14
C LYS A 90 17.67 -14.02 6.53
N LYS A 91 18.66 -13.57 5.75
CA LYS A 91 19.15 -12.20 5.81
C LYS A 91 18.54 -11.35 4.72
N LEU A 92 18.52 -10.04 4.94
CA LEU A 92 18.11 -9.09 3.91
C LEU A 92 18.91 -9.31 2.62
N GLY A 93 18.20 -9.41 1.49
CA GLY A 93 18.80 -9.70 0.18
C GLY A 93 18.98 -11.20 -0.14
N GLU A 94 18.69 -12.11 0.81
CA GLU A 94 18.68 -13.54 0.56
C GLU A 94 17.27 -14.02 0.16
N GLY A 95 17.09 -14.53 -1.06
CA GLY A 95 15.80 -15.10 -1.50
C GLY A 95 15.09 -14.25 -2.55
N GLU A 96 14.04 -14.83 -3.13
CA GLU A 96 13.44 -14.31 -4.37
C GLU A 96 12.16 -13.50 -4.13
N THR A 97 11.46 -13.77 -3.02
CA THR A 97 10.16 -13.15 -2.72
C THR A 97 10.26 -12.32 -1.44
N ALA A 98 9.95 -11.03 -1.56
CA ALA A 98 9.86 -10.13 -0.44
C ALA A 98 8.49 -10.21 0.25
N VAL A 99 8.42 -9.82 1.54
CA VAL A 99 7.18 -9.83 2.34
C VAL A 99 6.03 -9.14 1.62
N TRP A 100 6.24 -7.95 1.07
CA TRP A 100 5.16 -7.21 0.40
C TRP A 100 4.64 -7.91 -0.87
N GLN A 101 5.47 -8.72 -1.55
CA GLN A 101 5.05 -9.44 -2.75
C GLN A 101 4.03 -10.54 -2.43
N THR A 102 4.00 -11.02 -1.18
CA THR A 102 3.03 -12.01 -0.70
C THR A 102 1.68 -11.42 -0.29
N TRP A 103 1.61 -10.09 -0.13
CA TRP A 103 0.37 -9.39 0.19
C TRP A 103 -0.66 -9.53 -0.94
N LYS A 104 -1.94 -9.25 -0.65
CA LYS A 104 -3.01 -9.32 -1.65
C LYS A 104 -2.75 -8.25 -2.72
N ASN A 105 -2.60 -8.68 -3.97
CA ASN A 105 -2.65 -7.74 -5.08
C ASN A 105 -4.07 -7.15 -5.17
N VAL A 106 -4.20 -5.88 -5.57
CA VAL A 106 -5.51 -5.23 -5.72
C VAL A 106 -6.48 -5.99 -6.63
N ALA A 107 -6.00 -6.76 -7.62
CA ALA A 107 -6.84 -7.61 -8.45
C ALA A 107 -7.44 -8.81 -7.69
N GLU A 108 -6.81 -9.25 -6.59
CA GLU A 108 -7.37 -10.24 -5.67
C GLU A 108 -8.43 -9.65 -4.73
N VAL A 109 -8.42 -8.32 -4.52
CA VAL A 109 -9.34 -7.61 -3.61
C VAL A 109 -10.55 -7.04 -4.35
N TYR A 110 -10.36 -6.53 -5.57
CA TYR A 110 -11.41 -5.91 -6.39
C TYR A 110 -11.76 -6.82 -7.56
N VAL A 111 -12.30 -7.99 -7.24
CA VAL A 111 -12.55 -9.07 -8.19
C VAL A 111 -13.71 -8.78 -9.16
N PRO A 112 -13.77 -9.46 -10.33
CA PRO A 112 -14.83 -9.27 -11.31
C PRO A 112 -16.25 -9.41 -10.73
N ALA A 113 -17.17 -8.60 -11.26
CA ALA A 113 -18.56 -8.50 -10.81
C ALA A 113 -18.74 -8.14 -9.31
N GLY A 114 -17.69 -7.64 -8.64
CA GLY A 114 -17.77 -7.21 -7.25
C GLY A 114 -18.03 -8.36 -6.27
N GLN A 115 -17.66 -9.58 -6.64
CA GLN A 115 -17.79 -10.76 -5.79
C GLN A 115 -16.96 -10.61 -4.51
N THR A 116 -17.27 -11.43 -3.49
CA THR A 116 -16.45 -11.49 -2.28
C THR A 116 -15.06 -12.04 -2.62
N PRO A 117 -13.97 -11.31 -2.29
CA PRO A 117 -12.61 -11.80 -2.44
C PRO A 117 -12.37 -13.11 -1.70
N LEU A 118 -11.41 -13.88 -2.16
CA LEU A 118 -10.92 -15.03 -1.39
C LEU A 118 -10.29 -14.54 -0.07
N PRO A 119 -10.37 -15.34 1.03
CA PRO A 119 -9.75 -15.01 2.31
C PRO A 119 -8.27 -14.65 2.20
N TRP A 120 -7.73 -13.96 3.21
CA TRP A 120 -6.32 -13.54 3.25
C TRP A 120 -5.37 -14.68 2.89
N ASN A 121 -5.42 -15.79 3.64
CA ASN A 121 -4.55 -16.95 3.48
C ASN A 121 -4.92 -17.87 2.29
N SER A 122 -5.65 -17.39 1.29
CA SER A 122 -5.78 -18.12 0.03
C SER A 122 -4.41 -18.20 -0.67
N PRO A 123 -4.16 -19.23 -1.51
CA PRO A 123 -2.88 -19.40 -2.19
C PRO A 123 -2.38 -18.11 -2.84
N ILE A 124 -1.08 -17.85 -2.72
CA ILE A 124 -0.43 -16.71 -3.39
C ILE A 124 -0.48 -16.97 -4.89
N VAL A 125 -0.99 -15.99 -5.63
CA VAL A 125 -1.07 -16.03 -7.09
C VAL A 125 -0.05 -15.04 -7.68
N PRO A 126 0.46 -15.29 -8.89
CA PRO A 126 1.28 -14.31 -9.58
C PRO A 126 0.55 -12.96 -9.67
N PRO A 127 1.21 -11.83 -9.38
CA PRO A 127 0.55 -10.54 -9.39
C PRO A 127 0.10 -10.18 -10.81
N LEU A 128 -1.04 -9.51 -10.91
CA LEU A 128 -1.40 -8.83 -12.15
C LEU A 128 -0.52 -7.58 -12.27
N LEU A 129 0.20 -7.51 -13.38
CA LEU A 129 1.04 -6.39 -13.76
C LEU A 129 0.33 -5.53 -14.80
N GLU A 130 0.28 -4.23 -14.55
CA GLU A 130 -0.55 -3.27 -15.28
C GLU A 130 0.37 -2.26 -16.02
N THR A 131 0.19 -2.05 -17.33
CA THR A 131 1.06 -1.20 -18.18
C THR A 131 0.72 0.31 -18.12
N ASN A 132 -0.53 0.69 -17.82
CA ASN A 132 -1.02 2.07 -17.99
C ASN A 132 -1.66 2.67 -16.72
N ILE A 133 -0.99 2.60 -15.57
CA ILE A 133 -1.49 3.25 -14.32
C ILE A 133 -0.46 4.14 -13.63
N GLU A 134 0.37 4.83 -14.43
CA GLU A 134 0.76 6.18 -14.00
C GLU A 134 -0.51 6.99 -13.73
N ILE A 135 -0.47 7.86 -12.73
CA ILE A 135 -1.69 8.55 -12.27
C ILE A 135 -2.24 9.51 -13.35
N ASP A 136 -1.36 9.98 -14.25
CA ASP A 136 -1.68 10.79 -15.42
C ASP A 136 -2.19 9.95 -16.62
N GLY A 137 -2.28 8.63 -16.44
CA GLY A 137 -2.75 7.68 -17.45
C GLY A 137 -1.76 7.39 -18.56
N ARG A 138 -0.48 7.79 -18.42
CA ARG A 138 0.55 7.57 -19.45
C ARG A 138 1.30 6.26 -19.25
N LEU A 139 1.83 5.77 -20.36
CA LEU A 139 2.75 4.64 -20.37
C LEU A 139 4.17 5.19 -20.33
N LEU A 140 4.89 4.90 -19.25
CA LEU A 140 6.33 5.06 -19.25
C LEU A 140 6.99 3.85 -19.91
N THR A 141 8.01 4.15 -20.72
CA THR A 141 8.85 3.14 -21.35
C THR A 141 10.29 3.28 -20.89
N ASP A 142 11.00 2.17 -20.92
CA ASP A 142 12.44 2.16 -20.81
C ASP A 142 13.12 2.71 -22.08
N LYS A 143 14.44 2.87 -22.06
CA LYS A 143 15.20 3.37 -23.22
C LYS A 143 15.18 2.43 -24.44
N GLN A 144 14.72 1.19 -24.27
CA GLN A 144 14.52 0.22 -25.35
C GLN A 144 13.07 0.22 -25.86
N GLY A 145 12.20 1.09 -25.32
CA GLY A 145 10.79 1.19 -25.69
C GLY A 145 9.90 0.12 -25.06
N ARG A 146 10.40 -0.65 -24.08
CA ARG A 146 9.61 -1.65 -23.35
C ARG A 146 8.78 -0.96 -22.27
N PRO A 147 7.55 -1.42 -21.99
CA PRO A 147 6.70 -0.81 -20.98
C PRO A 147 7.26 -1.04 -19.58
N THR A 148 7.09 -0.04 -18.69
CA THR A 148 7.14 -0.29 -17.26
C THR A 148 5.83 -0.91 -16.78
N LEU A 149 5.89 -1.74 -15.75
CA LEU A 149 4.77 -2.54 -15.27
C LEU A 149 4.49 -2.21 -13.80
N ALA A 150 3.29 -1.77 -13.47
CA ALA A 150 2.93 -1.45 -12.10
C ALA A 150 2.23 -2.59 -11.38
N GLN A 151 2.38 -2.59 -10.06
CA GLN A 151 1.75 -3.53 -9.14
C GLN A 151 1.30 -2.78 -7.89
N VAL A 152 0.09 -3.05 -7.39
CA VAL A 152 -0.38 -2.51 -6.11
C VAL A 152 -0.79 -3.65 -5.19
N ASN A 153 -0.22 -3.68 -3.98
CA ASN A 153 -0.44 -4.74 -3.01
C ASN A 153 -0.86 -4.15 -1.65
N GLN A 154 -1.78 -4.83 -0.97
CA GLN A 154 -2.37 -4.44 0.31
C GLN A 154 -2.09 -5.48 1.38
N ASN A 155 -1.58 -5.05 2.54
CA ASN A 155 -1.31 -5.96 3.64
C ASN A 155 -2.61 -6.47 4.30
N GLU A 156 -2.48 -7.43 5.22
CA GLU A 156 -3.63 -8.09 5.88
C GLU A 156 -4.56 -7.10 6.55
N ALA A 157 -4.01 -6.13 7.30
CA ALA A 157 -4.81 -5.14 8.00
C ALA A 157 -5.63 -4.24 7.05
N THR A 158 -5.06 -3.84 5.90
CA THR A 158 -5.77 -3.12 4.85
C THR A 158 -6.87 -4.00 4.24
N PHE A 159 -6.54 -5.25 3.89
CA PHE A 159 -7.47 -6.22 3.33
C PHE A 159 -8.66 -6.48 4.26
N ASP A 160 -8.40 -6.82 5.52
CA ASP A 160 -9.42 -7.13 6.52
C ASP A 160 -10.34 -5.95 6.77
N TYR A 161 -9.78 -4.75 6.84
CA TYR A 161 -10.58 -3.54 7.02
C TYR A 161 -11.55 -3.35 5.84
N ILE A 162 -11.06 -3.48 4.61
CA ILE A 162 -11.86 -3.29 3.39
C ILE A 162 -12.90 -4.40 3.21
N VAL A 163 -12.50 -5.65 3.37
CA VAL A 163 -13.28 -6.84 3.01
C VAL A 163 -14.18 -7.30 4.15
N ASN A 164 -13.60 -7.49 5.33
CA ASN A 164 -14.26 -8.17 6.43
C ASN A 164 -15.00 -7.19 7.35
N GLN A 165 -14.39 -6.05 7.67
CA GLN A 165 -14.94 -5.09 8.62
C GLN A 165 -15.91 -4.10 7.96
N ARG A 166 -15.46 -3.42 6.89
CA ARG A 166 -16.23 -2.34 6.24
C ARG A 166 -17.05 -2.79 5.04
N LYS A 167 -16.70 -3.92 4.42
CA LYS A 167 -17.36 -4.47 3.22
C LYS A 167 -17.45 -3.47 2.06
N ILE A 168 -16.40 -2.67 1.86
CA ILE A 168 -16.30 -1.62 0.82
C ILE A 168 -15.45 -2.05 -0.39
N TYR A 169 -15.20 -3.35 -0.55
CA TYR A 169 -14.43 -3.94 -1.64
C TYR A 169 -15.14 -3.93 -3.00
N ASN A 170 -16.44 -3.62 -3.06
CA ASN A 170 -17.20 -3.53 -4.30
C ASN A 170 -18.01 -2.23 -4.38
N ARG A 171 -18.54 -1.91 -5.56
CA ARG A 171 -19.32 -0.67 -5.76
C ARG A 171 -20.57 -0.61 -4.91
N ALA A 172 -21.23 -1.75 -4.69
CA ALA A 172 -22.44 -1.82 -3.86
C ALA A 172 -22.16 -1.44 -2.41
N GLY A 173 -21.08 -1.97 -1.82
CA GLY A 173 -20.66 -1.65 -0.46
C GLY A 173 -20.24 -0.19 -0.29
N GLN A 174 -19.50 0.36 -1.27
CA GLN A 174 -19.15 1.79 -1.26
C GLN A 174 -20.38 2.70 -1.42
N ALA A 175 -21.33 2.32 -2.28
CA ALA A 175 -22.59 3.06 -2.43
C ALA A 175 -23.41 3.03 -1.12
N ALA A 176 -23.49 1.86 -0.47
CA ALA A 176 -24.15 1.73 0.83
C ALA A 176 -23.50 2.62 1.90
N PHE A 177 -22.16 2.60 1.99
CA PHE A 177 -21.40 3.50 2.87
C PHE A 177 -21.67 4.97 2.57
N PHE A 178 -21.74 5.36 1.30
CA PHE A 178 -22.03 6.74 0.91
C PHE A 178 -23.43 7.17 1.38
N THR A 179 -24.45 6.33 1.18
CA THR A 179 -25.84 6.67 1.50
C THR A 179 -26.18 6.60 2.99
N ASP A 180 -25.46 5.81 3.78
CA ASP A 180 -25.72 5.66 5.20
C ASP A 180 -25.20 6.86 5.99
N SER A 181 -26.09 7.75 6.44
CA SER A 181 -25.72 8.94 7.21
C SER A 181 -25.16 8.63 8.62
N ALA A 182 -25.40 7.43 9.14
CA ALA A 182 -24.90 6.99 10.44
C ALA A 182 -23.57 6.23 10.34
N ALA A 183 -23.13 5.86 9.12
CA ALA A 183 -21.88 5.14 8.94
C ALA A 183 -20.68 5.96 9.47
N PRO A 184 -19.83 5.39 10.34
CA PRO A 184 -18.65 6.07 10.83
C PRO A 184 -17.68 6.35 9.66
N PRO A 185 -16.84 7.39 9.76
CA PRO A 185 -15.80 7.66 8.77
C PRO A 185 -14.95 6.42 8.46
N ILE A 186 -14.42 6.35 7.25
CA ILE A 186 -13.33 5.40 6.94
C ILE A 186 -12.10 5.90 7.70
N ASP A 187 -11.57 5.05 8.58
CA ASP A 187 -10.36 5.29 9.36
C ASP A 187 -9.66 3.95 9.53
N PHE A 188 -8.63 3.72 8.72
CA PHE A 188 -7.91 2.45 8.69
C PHE A 188 -7.16 2.21 10.02
N PRO A 189 -6.93 0.94 10.41
CA PRO A 189 -6.12 0.64 11.59
C PRO A 189 -4.67 1.05 11.38
N ALA A 190 -3.94 1.38 12.46
CA ALA A 190 -2.51 1.77 12.38
C ALA A 190 -1.61 0.72 11.70
N ALA A 191 -2.03 -0.55 11.71
CA ALA A 191 -1.34 -1.65 11.02
C ALA A 191 -1.56 -1.67 9.50
N ALA A 192 -2.42 -0.81 8.94
CA ALA A 192 -2.69 -0.78 7.50
C ALA A 192 -1.49 -0.25 6.71
N MET A 193 -1.21 -0.92 5.59
CA MET A 193 -0.20 -0.55 4.61
C MET A 193 -0.67 -0.87 3.20
N GLU A 194 -0.17 -0.10 2.23
CA GLU A 194 -0.30 -0.37 0.81
C GLU A 194 1.02 0.00 0.13
N VAL A 195 1.37 -0.73 -0.92
CA VAL A 195 2.53 -0.43 -1.76
C VAL A 195 2.12 -0.32 -3.21
N LYS A 196 2.76 0.59 -3.94
CA LYS A 196 2.72 0.63 -5.41
C LYS A 196 4.15 0.49 -5.92
N ALA A 197 4.42 -0.60 -6.63
CA ALA A 197 5.71 -0.89 -7.22
C ALA A 197 5.66 -0.68 -8.74
N ILE A 198 6.76 -0.23 -9.32
CA ILE A 198 7.00 -0.24 -10.77
C ILE A 198 8.15 -1.18 -11.06
N TRP A 199 7.97 -1.99 -12.09
CA TRP A 199 8.87 -3.01 -12.55
C TRP A 199 9.30 -2.74 -13.99
N ARG A 200 10.57 -2.98 -14.31
CA ARG A 200 11.09 -3.02 -15.69
C ARG A 200 11.37 -4.43 -16.13
N ILE A 201 11.15 -4.69 -17.42
CA ILE A 201 11.62 -5.91 -18.08
C ILE A 201 13.14 -5.82 -18.20
N LEU A 202 13.87 -6.77 -17.62
CA LEU A 202 15.33 -6.77 -17.63
C LEU A 202 15.88 -7.53 -18.84
N ASP A 203 16.91 -6.98 -19.48
CA ASP A 203 17.73 -7.75 -20.41
C ASP A 203 18.68 -8.73 -19.69
N ALA A 204 19.35 -9.60 -20.45
CA ALA A 204 20.23 -10.62 -19.88
C ALA A 204 21.43 -10.04 -19.09
N ALA A 205 21.94 -8.87 -19.47
CA ALA A 205 23.04 -8.22 -18.76
C ALA A 205 22.56 -7.58 -17.45
N GLU A 206 21.39 -6.93 -17.47
CA GLU A 206 20.74 -6.39 -16.29
C GLU A 206 20.41 -7.49 -15.27
N GLN A 207 19.90 -8.64 -15.72
CA GLN A 207 19.63 -9.80 -14.86
C GLN A 207 20.91 -10.33 -14.18
N GLN A 208 22.04 -10.35 -14.88
CA GLN A 208 23.32 -10.82 -14.35
C GLN A 208 24.03 -9.78 -13.47
N SER A 209 23.58 -8.53 -13.47
CA SER A 209 24.25 -7.44 -12.77
C SER A 209 24.18 -7.54 -11.25
N GLY A 210 23.16 -8.24 -10.71
CA GLY A 210 22.86 -8.28 -9.28
C GLY A 210 22.35 -6.94 -8.71
N ARG A 211 22.01 -5.96 -9.58
CA ARG A 211 21.66 -4.60 -9.18
C ARG A 211 20.18 -4.38 -8.85
N TYR A 212 19.33 -5.34 -9.19
CA TYR A 212 17.88 -5.23 -9.04
C TYR A 212 17.39 -6.29 -8.06
N HIS A 213 16.37 -5.94 -7.28
CA HIS A 213 15.47 -6.95 -6.75
C HIS A 213 14.63 -7.50 -7.90
N VAL A 214 14.68 -8.81 -8.10
CA VAL A 214 14.11 -9.46 -9.28
C VAL A 214 12.90 -10.33 -8.95
N THR A 215 11.97 -10.42 -9.89
CA THR A 215 10.85 -11.37 -9.85
C THR A 215 10.52 -11.84 -11.25
N GLU A 216 9.95 -13.04 -11.37
CA GLU A 216 9.23 -13.41 -12.58
C GLU A 216 7.83 -12.77 -12.55
N GLY A 217 7.39 -12.24 -13.69
CA GLY A 217 6.09 -11.61 -13.81
C GLY A 217 5.55 -11.70 -15.22
N CYS A 218 4.22 -11.62 -15.35
CA CYS A 218 3.55 -11.62 -16.64
C CYS A 218 2.62 -10.41 -16.79
N TYR A 219 2.55 -9.87 -18.00
CA TYR A 219 1.67 -8.77 -18.38
C TYR A 219 0.99 -9.09 -19.72
N SER A 220 -0.06 -8.34 -20.04
CA SER A 220 -0.66 -8.37 -21.38
C SER A 220 -0.05 -7.25 -22.22
N ASP A 221 0.47 -7.59 -23.39
CA ASP A 221 0.93 -6.59 -24.35
C ASP A 221 -0.24 -5.87 -25.06
N ASP A 222 0.08 -4.94 -25.96
CA ASP A 222 -0.92 -4.13 -26.69
C ASP A 222 -1.86 -4.97 -27.57
N ASN A 223 -1.48 -6.20 -27.94
CA ASN A 223 -2.31 -7.14 -28.69
C ASN A 223 -3.20 -8.00 -27.76
N GLY A 224 -3.03 -7.87 -26.44
CA GLY A 224 -3.69 -8.70 -25.44
C GLY A 224 -2.98 -10.02 -25.18
N ASP A 225 -1.83 -10.27 -25.81
CA ASP A 225 -1.07 -11.50 -25.63
C ASP A 225 -0.33 -11.47 -24.29
N LYS A 226 -0.32 -12.61 -23.60
CA LYS A 226 0.38 -12.75 -22.31
C LYS A 226 1.87 -12.90 -22.55
N GLN A 227 2.65 -11.94 -22.06
CA GLN A 227 4.10 -11.96 -22.04
C GLN A 227 4.58 -12.20 -20.61
N CYS A 228 5.62 -13.02 -20.43
CA CYS A 228 6.26 -13.22 -19.14
C CYS A 228 7.76 -12.94 -19.25
N ALA A 229 8.33 -12.31 -18.23
CA ALA A 229 9.74 -11.95 -18.21
C ALA A 229 10.27 -11.84 -16.78
N THR A 230 11.60 -11.88 -16.66
CA THR A 230 12.29 -11.44 -15.46
C THR A 230 12.24 -9.93 -15.35
N LEU A 231 11.75 -9.45 -14.22
CA LEU A 231 11.51 -8.05 -13.93
C LEU A 231 12.41 -7.56 -12.82
N GLY A 232 12.83 -6.30 -12.89
CA GLY A 232 13.57 -5.60 -11.84
C GLY A 232 12.74 -4.49 -11.24
N LEU A 233 12.72 -4.39 -9.91
CA LEU A 233 12.01 -3.32 -9.21
C LEU A 233 12.72 -1.99 -9.45
N THR A 234 12.00 -0.95 -9.88
CA THR A 234 12.60 0.34 -10.27
C THR A 234 12.01 1.54 -9.53
N ALA A 235 10.76 1.45 -9.08
CA ALA A 235 10.16 2.44 -8.20
C ALA A 235 9.24 1.79 -7.17
N PHE A 236 9.12 2.40 -5.99
CA PHE A 236 8.38 1.82 -4.88
C PHE A 236 7.78 2.90 -3.97
N HIS A 237 6.45 3.05 -4.04
CA HIS A 237 5.67 3.82 -3.08
C HIS A 237 5.29 2.92 -1.92
N LEU A 238 5.44 3.46 -0.71
CA LEU A 238 5.16 2.79 0.54
C LEU A 238 4.34 3.71 1.42
N ILE A 239 3.17 3.25 1.85
CA ILE A 239 2.26 4.04 2.67
C ILE A 239 1.85 3.27 3.91
N SER A 240 1.70 3.95 5.03
CA SER A 240 1.28 3.32 6.29
C SER A 240 0.43 4.24 7.16
N LYS A 241 -0.59 3.67 7.82
CA LYS A 241 -1.52 4.38 8.71
C LYS A 241 -0.95 4.68 10.11
N VAL A 242 0.36 4.57 10.32
CA VAL A 242 1.03 4.80 11.62
C VAL A 242 0.76 6.15 12.28
N GLN A 243 0.19 7.09 11.53
CA GLN A 243 -0.29 8.39 12.01
C GLN A 243 -1.61 8.79 11.35
N ALA A 244 -2.23 9.85 11.87
CA ALA A 244 -3.54 10.31 11.44
C ALA A 244 -3.63 10.55 9.91
N HIS A 245 -2.66 11.26 9.34
CA HIS A 245 -2.63 11.63 7.92
C HIS A 245 -1.89 10.63 7.03
N TRP A 246 -1.65 9.41 7.52
CA TRP A 246 -0.75 8.43 6.91
C TRP A 246 0.70 8.93 6.79
N PHE A 247 1.62 7.98 6.72
CA PHE A 247 3.01 8.19 6.40
C PHE A 247 3.25 7.73 4.96
N TRP A 248 4.07 8.47 4.22
CA TRP A 248 4.38 8.22 2.81
C TRP A 248 5.89 8.21 2.60
N ALA A 249 6.36 7.30 1.75
CA ALA A 249 7.72 7.32 1.26
C ALA A 249 7.77 6.79 -0.18
N THR A 250 8.76 7.25 -0.94
CA THR A 250 9.01 6.74 -2.28
C THR A 250 10.48 6.47 -2.52
N PHE A 251 10.76 5.30 -3.09
CA PHE A 251 12.10 4.81 -3.40
C PHE A 251 12.27 4.60 -4.90
N GLU A 252 13.49 4.76 -5.36
CA GLU A 252 13.88 4.54 -6.75
C GLU A 252 15.15 3.70 -6.83
N GLN A 253 15.26 2.93 -7.91
CA GLN A 253 16.51 2.28 -8.28
C GLN A 253 17.46 3.31 -8.91
N VAL A 254 18.74 3.27 -8.54
CA VAL A 254 19.72 4.34 -8.86
C VAL A 254 20.06 4.49 -10.35
N ASP A 255 19.80 3.47 -11.16
CA ASP A 255 20.04 3.43 -12.61
C ASP A 255 18.83 3.92 -13.44
N ASN A 256 17.76 4.38 -12.79
CA ASN A 256 16.53 4.81 -13.47
C ASN A 256 16.79 5.86 -14.56
N GLN A 257 17.71 6.81 -14.33
CA GLN A 257 18.04 7.85 -15.31
C GLN A 257 18.83 7.34 -16.52
N GLN A 258 19.55 6.24 -16.34
CA GLN A 258 20.31 5.57 -17.38
C GLN A 258 19.43 4.61 -18.16
N THR A 259 18.34 4.13 -17.58
CA THR A 259 17.56 3.02 -18.12
C THR A 259 16.13 3.37 -18.53
N THR A 260 15.59 4.50 -18.07
CA THR A 260 14.24 4.98 -18.43
C THR A 260 14.27 6.32 -19.16
N ASN A 261 13.12 6.69 -19.72
CA ASN A 261 12.89 8.02 -20.30
C ASN A 261 12.32 9.03 -19.28
N ALA A 262 12.24 8.65 -17.99
CA ALA A 262 11.71 9.51 -16.95
C ALA A 262 12.71 10.62 -16.57
N PRO A 263 12.35 11.91 -16.68
CA PRO A 263 13.23 12.99 -16.26
C PRO A 263 13.31 13.08 -14.73
N VAL A 264 14.42 13.56 -14.19
CA VAL A 264 14.46 14.10 -12.81
C VAL A 264 14.18 15.58 -12.87
N VAL A 265 13.02 15.99 -12.38
CA VAL A 265 12.65 17.40 -12.23
C VAL A 265 12.74 17.82 -10.77
N GLU A 266 12.23 17.00 -9.86
CA GLU A 266 12.38 17.21 -8.42
C GLU A 266 13.67 16.53 -7.92
N PRO A 267 14.65 17.25 -7.37
CA PRO A 267 15.89 16.65 -6.88
C PRO A 267 15.69 15.95 -5.53
N ILE A 268 16.57 15.00 -5.20
CA ILE A 268 16.64 14.44 -3.84
C ILE A 268 17.26 15.50 -2.91
N ALA A 269 16.59 15.79 -1.80
CA ALA A 269 17.09 16.74 -0.82
C ALA A 269 18.49 16.32 -0.28
N PRO A 270 19.44 17.25 -0.05
CA PRO A 270 20.80 16.89 0.37
C PRO A 270 20.88 16.03 1.64
N ALA A 271 20.00 16.27 2.61
CA ALA A 271 19.94 15.46 3.84
C ALA A 271 19.51 14.01 3.56
N VAL A 272 18.54 13.82 2.65
CA VAL A 272 18.08 12.50 2.20
C VAL A 272 19.17 11.80 1.41
N ALA A 273 19.87 12.50 0.50
CA ALA A 273 20.98 11.94 -0.25
C ALA A 273 22.11 11.44 0.68
N LYS A 274 22.48 12.22 1.70
CA LYS A 274 23.46 11.80 2.71
C LYS A 274 23.00 10.57 3.50
N LEU A 275 21.72 10.49 3.85
CA LEU A 275 21.15 9.29 4.48
C LEU A 275 21.22 8.08 3.54
N ASN A 276 20.87 8.26 2.26
CA ASN A 276 20.95 7.20 1.26
C ASN A 276 22.37 6.64 1.18
N GLU A 277 23.40 7.47 1.09
CA GLU A 277 24.80 7.01 1.09
C GLU A 277 25.12 6.15 2.33
N ALA A 278 24.69 6.58 3.51
CA ALA A 278 24.90 5.84 4.75
C ALA A 278 24.14 4.50 4.78
N MET A 279 22.92 4.45 4.26
CA MET A 279 22.12 3.24 4.19
C MET A 279 22.68 2.26 3.15
N GLN A 280 23.01 2.74 1.95
CA GLN A 280 23.59 1.95 0.87
C GLN A 280 24.94 1.33 1.28
N ALA A 281 25.78 2.07 2.02
CA ALA A 281 27.03 1.54 2.57
C ALA A 281 26.82 0.37 3.53
N GLN A 282 25.69 0.31 4.24
CA GLN A 282 25.36 -0.79 5.13
C GLN A 282 24.68 -1.97 4.40
N LEU A 283 24.22 -1.77 3.17
CA LEU A 283 23.51 -2.75 2.35
C LEU A 283 24.40 -3.42 1.29
N VAL A 284 25.70 -3.16 1.32
CA VAL A 284 26.68 -3.71 0.37
C VAL A 284 26.56 -5.24 0.30
N GLY A 285 26.46 -5.76 -0.91
CA GLY A 285 26.29 -7.19 -1.18
C GLY A 285 24.83 -7.63 -1.31
N THR A 286 23.87 -6.72 -1.10
CA THR A 286 22.45 -6.93 -1.38
C THR A 286 22.00 -6.09 -2.58
N PRO A 287 20.91 -6.45 -3.28
CA PRO A 287 20.35 -5.57 -4.32
C PRO A 287 19.89 -4.21 -3.76
N TRP A 288 19.54 -4.15 -2.47
CA TRP A 288 18.99 -2.95 -1.82
C TRP A 288 19.99 -1.79 -1.73
N GLN A 289 21.29 -2.03 -1.88
CA GLN A 289 22.29 -0.96 -2.00
C GLN A 289 22.12 -0.09 -3.25
N TYR A 290 21.34 -0.55 -4.24
CA TYR A 290 21.07 0.16 -5.50
C TYR A 290 19.71 0.85 -5.50
N TYR A 291 19.11 1.04 -4.33
CA TYR A 291 17.89 1.80 -4.15
C TYR A 291 18.19 3.04 -3.33
N GLN A 292 17.39 4.09 -3.53
CA GLN A 292 17.52 5.35 -2.80
C GLN A 292 16.15 5.91 -2.46
N LEU A 293 16.01 6.45 -1.26
CA LEU A 293 14.84 7.22 -0.85
C LEU A 293 14.84 8.54 -1.64
N ARG A 294 13.71 8.88 -2.25
CA ARG A 294 13.48 10.21 -2.84
C ARG A 294 13.02 11.21 -1.78
N GLY A 295 12.20 10.76 -0.86
CA GLY A 295 11.77 11.51 0.33
C GLY A 295 10.62 10.82 1.05
N SER A 296 10.17 11.44 2.15
CA SER A 296 8.99 11.02 2.91
C SER A 296 8.03 12.19 3.17
N GLN A 297 6.75 11.88 3.40
CA GLN A 297 5.74 12.85 3.84
C GLN A 297 5.00 12.33 5.07
N TRP A 298 4.90 13.20 6.07
CA TRP A 298 4.13 12.99 7.30
C TRP A 298 3.28 14.23 7.67
N SER A 299 3.43 15.33 6.93
CA SER A 299 2.65 16.56 7.06
C SER A 299 2.45 17.19 5.69
N PHE A 300 1.32 17.89 5.49
CA PHE A 300 1.01 18.55 4.23
C PHE A 300 1.96 19.73 3.96
N MET A 301 2.34 20.39 5.05
CA MET A 301 3.18 21.58 5.09
C MET A 301 4.38 21.34 6.01
N GLN A 302 5.53 21.92 5.65
CA GLN A 302 6.73 22.04 6.49
C GLN A 302 7.28 23.46 6.31
N ASP A 303 7.58 24.15 7.43
CA ASP A 303 8.07 25.54 7.41
C ASP A 303 7.23 26.47 6.52
N ASP A 304 5.89 26.37 6.64
CA ASP A 304 4.89 27.08 5.84
C ASP A 304 4.98 26.88 4.32
N GLN A 305 5.69 25.83 3.87
CA GLN A 305 5.77 25.43 2.46
C GLN A 305 5.10 24.07 2.23
N PRO A 306 4.40 23.87 1.09
CA PRO A 306 3.95 22.56 0.67
C PRO A 306 5.09 21.57 0.60
N VAL A 307 4.91 20.38 1.18
CA VAL A 307 5.89 19.29 1.02
C VAL A 307 5.68 18.66 -0.35
N ILE A 308 6.69 18.72 -1.21
CA ILE A 308 6.69 18.04 -2.51
C ILE A 308 7.29 16.64 -2.33
N LEU A 309 6.66 15.63 -2.93
CA LEU A 309 7.19 14.27 -3.00
C LEU A 309 6.83 13.65 -4.34
N ALA A 310 7.85 13.31 -5.12
CA ALA A 310 7.68 12.76 -6.46
C ALA A 310 8.66 11.63 -6.74
N ASN A 311 8.14 10.57 -7.34
CA ASN A 311 8.89 9.52 -8.01
C ASN A 311 8.93 9.81 -9.51
N THR A 312 10.10 9.65 -10.10
CA THR A 312 10.33 9.89 -11.53
C THR A 312 9.49 8.98 -12.43
N GLN A 313 9.07 7.79 -11.97
CA GLN A 313 8.30 6.81 -12.74
C GLN A 313 6.82 6.69 -12.34
N ILE A 314 6.38 7.39 -11.29
CA ILE A 314 4.98 7.31 -10.83
C ILE A 314 4.29 8.67 -11.00
N GLU A 315 5.06 9.75 -10.84
CA GLU A 315 4.62 11.14 -11.02
C GLU A 315 5.40 11.85 -12.13
N THR A 316 5.80 11.09 -13.14
CA THR A 316 6.69 11.47 -14.26
C THR A 316 6.47 12.89 -14.78
N GLN A 317 5.20 13.30 -14.97
CA GLN A 317 4.83 14.54 -15.66
C GLN A 317 4.52 15.74 -14.75
N PHE A 318 4.41 15.55 -13.43
CA PHE A 318 3.94 16.59 -12.52
C PHE A 318 4.72 16.60 -11.20
N GLN A 319 6.00 16.22 -11.25
CA GLN A 319 6.86 16.09 -10.06
C GLN A 319 6.86 17.34 -9.16
N GLN A 320 6.85 18.55 -9.73
CA GLN A 320 6.86 19.82 -8.97
C GLN A 320 5.50 20.18 -8.35
N SER A 321 4.42 19.51 -8.76
CA SER A 321 3.08 19.63 -8.17
C SER A 321 2.61 18.31 -7.56
N SER A 322 3.54 17.42 -7.22
CA SER A 322 3.23 16.13 -6.60
C SER A 322 3.31 16.20 -5.08
N SER A 323 2.21 15.88 -4.42
CA SER A 323 2.18 15.51 -3.01
C SER A 323 1.36 14.24 -2.88
N CYS A 324 2.02 13.12 -2.56
CA CYS A 324 1.34 11.85 -2.41
C CYS A 324 0.23 11.96 -1.37
N MET A 325 0.53 12.55 -0.21
CA MET A 325 -0.43 12.69 0.88
C MET A 325 -1.60 13.62 0.53
N THR A 326 -1.33 14.78 -0.10
CA THR A 326 -2.38 15.75 -0.46
C THR A 326 -3.32 15.18 -1.53
N CYS A 327 -2.77 14.62 -2.60
CA CYS A 327 -3.57 13.95 -3.63
C CYS A 327 -4.35 12.78 -3.04
N HIS A 328 -3.72 11.99 -2.16
CA HIS A 328 -4.37 10.83 -1.58
C HIS A 328 -5.51 11.17 -0.61
N ALA A 329 -5.43 12.30 0.10
CA ALA A 329 -6.51 12.81 0.96
C ALA A 329 -7.84 13.04 0.22
N LEU A 330 -7.82 13.16 -1.11
CA LEU A 330 -9.00 13.30 -1.96
C LEU A 330 -9.66 11.95 -2.31
N SER A 331 -9.13 10.82 -1.79
CA SER A 331 -9.78 9.52 -1.93
C SER A 331 -11.18 9.59 -1.35
N SER A 332 -12.18 9.33 -2.18
CA SER A 332 -13.57 9.60 -1.82
C SER A 332 -14.56 8.79 -2.64
N ILE A 333 -15.79 8.72 -2.15
CA ILE A 333 -16.96 8.15 -2.83
C ILE A 333 -18.07 9.19 -2.83
N GLY A 334 -18.71 9.38 -4.00
CA GLY A 334 -19.90 10.18 -4.18
C GLY A 334 -21.06 9.38 -4.77
N ALA A 335 -22.19 10.06 -4.98
CA ALA A 335 -23.37 9.47 -5.62
C ALA A 335 -23.01 8.83 -6.98
N SER A 336 -23.67 7.71 -7.30
CA SER A 336 -23.43 6.94 -8.54
C SER A 336 -21.96 6.55 -8.75
N ASN A 337 -21.22 6.28 -7.68
CA ASN A 337 -19.77 6.00 -7.71
C ASN A 337 -18.93 7.14 -8.30
N SER A 338 -19.42 8.38 -8.27
CA SER A 338 -18.57 9.54 -8.56
C SER A 338 -17.43 9.65 -7.55
N ARG A 339 -16.43 10.43 -7.90
CA ARG A 339 -15.20 10.60 -7.14
C ARG A 339 -14.80 12.08 -7.13
N ALA A 340 -14.14 12.54 -6.07
CA ALA A 340 -13.54 13.87 -6.10
C ALA A 340 -12.47 13.95 -7.20
N GLU A 341 -12.36 15.13 -7.80
CA GLU A 341 -11.38 15.40 -8.83
C GLU A 341 -9.98 15.35 -8.22
N MET A 342 -9.07 14.66 -8.91
CA MET A 342 -7.71 14.47 -8.43
C MET A 342 -6.79 15.62 -8.84
N TRP A 343 -7.15 16.27 -9.94
CA TRP A 343 -6.34 17.26 -10.59
C TRP A 343 -6.84 18.66 -10.31
N ASN A 344 -5.90 19.57 -10.19
CA ASN A 344 -6.16 20.97 -10.35
C ASN A 344 -5.93 21.33 -11.83
N PHE A 345 -6.90 21.97 -12.45
CA PHE A 345 -6.78 22.47 -13.82
C PHE A 345 -6.56 23.99 -13.73
N ALA A 346 -5.32 24.40 -13.49
CA ALA A 346 -4.92 25.80 -13.43
C ALA A 346 -4.26 26.21 -14.75
N ASP A 347 -4.69 27.35 -15.31
CA ASP A 347 -4.08 27.96 -16.51
C ASP A 347 -3.91 27.03 -17.73
N GLY A 348 -4.78 26.02 -17.85
CA GLY A 348 -4.74 25.03 -18.94
C GLY A 348 -3.77 23.86 -18.73
N ASN A 349 -3.07 23.81 -17.59
CA ASN A 349 -2.19 22.71 -17.20
C ASN A 349 -2.87 21.77 -16.20
N VAL A 350 -2.46 20.50 -16.22
CA VAL A 350 -2.84 19.50 -15.21
C VAL A 350 -1.80 19.53 -14.10
N GLU A 351 -2.20 19.93 -12.90
CA GLU A 351 -1.33 20.00 -11.73
C GLU A 351 -1.91 19.14 -10.60
N GLY A 352 -1.03 18.47 -9.85
CA GLY A 352 -1.44 17.80 -8.62
C GLY A 352 -1.72 18.83 -7.51
N TYR A 353 -2.53 18.43 -6.52
CA TYR A 353 -2.71 19.24 -5.33
C TYR A 353 -1.50 19.08 -4.40
N THR A 354 -0.99 20.20 -3.88
CA THR A 354 0.08 20.24 -2.88
C THR A 354 -0.34 21.07 -1.68
N GLY A 355 0.30 20.85 -0.54
CA GLY A 355 -0.08 21.52 0.71
C GLY A 355 -1.38 20.97 1.27
N ASP A 356 -2.14 21.80 2.00
CA ASP A 356 -3.42 21.37 2.55
C ASP A 356 -4.40 20.99 1.42
N PRO A 357 -5.03 19.80 1.49
CA PRO A 357 -5.93 19.35 0.44
C PRO A 357 -7.17 20.23 0.38
N PRO A 358 -7.73 20.48 -0.81
CA PRO A 358 -9.02 21.15 -0.90
C PRO A 358 -10.07 20.31 -0.16
N PRO A 359 -11.02 20.96 0.55
CA PRO A 359 -12.03 20.23 1.30
C PRO A 359 -12.91 19.43 0.33
N LEU A 360 -13.20 18.18 0.69
CA LEU A 360 -14.22 17.40 -0.01
C LEU A 360 -15.56 18.13 0.10
N ALA A 361 -16.21 18.38 -1.05
CA ALA A 361 -17.49 19.07 -1.09
C ALA A 361 -18.54 18.36 -0.21
N ALA A 362 -18.96 19.04 0.86
CA ALA A 362 -19.85 18.48 1.87
C ALA A 362 -21.15 17.98 1.23
N GLY A 363 -21.59 16.77 1.63
CA GLY A 363 -22.77 16.10 1.08
C GLY A 363 -22.59 15.53 -0.33
N LYS A 364 -21.55 15.94 -1.08
CA LYS A 364 -21.24 15.39 -2.41
C LYS A 364 -20.33 14.16 -2.31
N PHE A 365 -19.37 14.18 -1.38
CA PHE A 365 -18.37 13.15 -1.22
C PHE A 365 -18.19 12.75 0.25
N LYS A 366 -17.93 11.46 0.49
CA LYS A 366 -17.37 10.95 1.75
C LYS A 366 -15.93 10.51 1.52
N SER A 367 -15.06 10.79 2.47
CA SER A 367 -13.67 10.34 2.43
C SER A 367 -13.60 8.81 2.50
N LEU A 368 -12.64 8.26 1.75
CA LEU A 368 -12.18 6.87 1.83
C LEU A 368 -10.78 6.82 2.46
N ASP A 369 -10.54 7.74 3.40
CA ASP A 369 -9.25 8.00 4.04
C ASP A 369 -8.21 8.41 2.97
N TYR A 370 -7.16 7.63 2.75
CA TYR A 370 -6.12 7.90 1.74
C TYR A 370 -5.98 6.77 0.70
N VAL A 371 -6.87 5.78 0.74
CA VAL A 371 -6.70 4.52 -0.01
C VAL A 371 -7.38 4.62 -1.37
N TRP A 372 -6.60 4.95 -2.41
CA TRP A 372 -7.10 5.14 -3.78
C TRP A 372 -7.41 3.85 -4.51
N SER A 373 -6.80 2.73 -4.10
CA SER A 373 -7.10 1.41 -4.64
C SER A 373 -8.59 1.04 -4.51
N LEU A 374 -9.34 1.62 -3.55
CA LEU A 374 -10.80 1.49 -3.46
C LEU A 374 -11.54 1.96 -4.73
N ARG A 375 -10.94 2.81 -5.58
CA ARG A 375 -11.49 3.17 -6.90
C ARG A 375 -11.53 1.99 -7.87
N ARG A 376 -10.76 0.92 -7.63
CA ARG A 376 -10.74 -0.28 -8.48
C ARG A 376 -11.96 -1.18 -8.28
N ALA A 377 -12.79 -0.92 -7.27
CA ALA A 377 -14.03 -1.65 -7.00
C ALA A 377 -14.92 -1.78 -8.26
N LYS A 378 -15.35 -3.01 -8.52
CA LYS A 378 -16.18 -3.39 -9.67
C LYS A 378 -17.67 -3.36 -9.36
#